data_AF-A0A2T6BQS0-F1
#
_entry.id   AF-A0A2T6BQS0-F1
#
_cell.length_a   1.000
_cell.length_b   1.000
_cell.length_c   1.000
_cell.angle_alpha   90.00
_cell.angle_beta   90.00
_cell.angle_gamma   90.00
#
_symmetry.space_group_name_H-M   'P 1'
#
loop_
_entity.id
_entity.type
_entity.pdbx_description
1 polymer ?
#
loop_
_entity_poly.entity_id
_entity_poly.type
_entity_poly.pdbx_seq_one_letter_code
_entity_poly.pdbx_strand_id
1 'polypeptide(L)'
;MEKCFFSTIAIILFSLNVNAQNCPFDNTFYRDLTPPSSGATVSDPCVFGGDLITVNVTLGETYDFSTCSTNTLDLTMTLYNTAGTDILATDDDGCGPFAGPATISWTATYTGTVNLLVDEFPCNSGTNCITLDVTWQETLGTSDDFVFDQVSIYPNPTSEVVYINLRDLKDAVTLQIFDINGRVLHTKRILQSKVVQFKLNAPTGLYFIELRSEDRKSIYKLIKN
;
A
#
# COMPACT_ATOMS: atom_id res chain seq x y z
N MET A 1 -36.96 -16.41 -59.91
CA MET A 1 -36.14 -17.19 -58.96
C MET A 1 -34.80 -16.48 -58.83
N GLU A 2 -34.71 -15.47 -57.97
CA GLU A 2 -33.45 -14.82 -57.62
C GLU A 2 -33.20 -15.06 -56.13
N LYS A 3 -32.09 -15.71 -55.82
CA LYS A 3 -31.67 -16.00 -54.45
C LYS A 3 -30.81 -14.84 -53.96
N CYS A 4 -31.31 -14.08 -52.99
CA CYS A 4 -30.49 -13.15 -52.20
C CYS A 4 -29.47 -13.96 -51.39
N PHE A 5 -28.18 -13.67 -51.59
CA PHE A 5 -27.09 -14.22 -50.80
C PHE A 5 -26.71 -13.19 -49.72
N PHE A 6 -27.18 -13.38 -48.49
CA PHE A 6 -26.73 -12.59 -47.34
C PHE A 6 -25.35 -13.13 -46.92
N SER A 7 -24.29 -12.44 -47.33
CA SER A 7 -22.94 -12.68 -46.85
C SER A 7 -22.77 -11.98 -45.51
N THR A 8 -22.82 -12.73 -44.42
CA THR A 8 -22.48 -12.27 -43.07
C THR A 8 -20.99 -11.96 -43.01
N ILE A 9 -20.64 -10.68 -43.00
CA ILE A 9 -19.28 -10.22 -42.67
C ILE A 9 -19.11 -10.37 -41.15
N ALA A 10 -18.33 -11.36 -40.74
CA ALA A 10 -17.88 -11.49 -39.36
C ALA A 10 -16.80 -10.42 -39.11
N ILE A 11 -17.17 -9.35 -38.40
CA ILE A 11 -16.22 -8.37 -37.88
C ILE A 11 -15.49 -9.05 -36.73
N ILE A 12 -14.30 -9.58 -37.01
CA ILE A 12 -13.36 -10.03 -35.98
C ILE A 12 -12.83 -8.75 -35.33
N LEU A 13 -13.35 -8.44 -34.14
CA LEU A 13 -12.75 -7.49 -33.22
C LEU A 13 -11.40 -8.08 -32.81
N PHE A 14 -10.33 -7.70 -33.52
CA PHE A 14 -8.98 -7.78 -32.99
C PHE A 14 -8.93 -6.82 -31.81
N SER A 15 -8.97 -7.36 -30.59
CA SER A 15 -8.46 -6.65 -29.43
C SER A 15 -6.98 -6.41 -29.68
N LEU A 16 -6.62 -5.19 -30.08
CA LEU A 16 -5.24 -4.73 -29.97
C LEU A 16 -4.95 -4.72 -28.47
N ASN A 17 -4.24 -5.74 -27.99
CA ASN A 17 -3.53 -5.61 -26.73
C ASN A 17 -2.51 -4.50 -26.98
N VAL A 18 -2.79 -3.31 -26.45
CA VAL A 18 -1.78 -2.27 -26.29
C VAL A 18 -0.85 -2.83 -25.22
N ASN A 19 0.07 -3.71 -25.63
CA ASN A 19 1.16 -4.09 -24.75
C ASN A 19 2.00 -2.83 -24.61
N ALA A 20 2.11 -2.30 -23.40
CA ALA A 20 3.14 -1.33 -23.07
C ALA A 20 4.47 -1.84 -23.66
N GLN A 21 5.20 -0.94 -24.33
CA GLN A 21 6.40 -1.32 -25.05
C GLN A 21 7.49 -1.69 -24.04
N ASN A 22 8.10 -2.86 -24.22
CA ASN A 22 9.15 -3.37 -23.34
C ASN A 22 10.52 -2.93 -23.86
N CYS A 23 11.31 -2.27 -23.03
CA CYS A 23 12.68 -1.87 -23.40
C CYS A 23 13.67 -3.01 -23.15
N PRO A 24 14.63 -3.25 -24.06
CA PRO A 24 15.66 -4.27 -23.88
C PRO A 24 16.52 -3.96 -22.66
N PHE A 25 17.11 -4.99 -22.04
CA PHE A 25 17.99 -4.81 -20.89
C PHE A 25 19.39 -4.31 -21.32
N ASP A 26 19.52 -3.05 -21.72
CA ASP A 26 20.77 -2.45 -22.24
C ASP A 26 21.17 -1.10 -21.60
N ASN A 27 20.45 -0.64 -20.58
CA ASN A 27 20.79 0.58 -19.84
C ASN A 27 22.07 0.47 -19.01
N THR A 28 22.65 1.62 -18.70
CA THR A 28 23.89 1.71 -17.91
C THR A 28 23.56 1.87 -16.43
N PHE A 29 24.19 1.06 -15.57
CA PHE A 29 24.04 1.21 -14.12
C PHE A 29 24.38 2.64 -13.68
N TYR A 30 23.40 3.30 -13.07
CA TYR A 30 23.56 4.63 -12.51
C TYR A 30 23.68 4.55 -10.99
N ARG A 31 22.64 4.07 -10.29
CA ARG A 31 22.63 4.04 -8.82
C ARG A 31 21.59 3.11 -8.22
N ASP A 32 21.73 2.91 -6.91
CA ASP A 32 20.72 2.28 -6.06
C ASP A 32 19.77 3.33 -5.44
N LEU A 33 18.48 3.03 -5.46
CA LEU A 33 17.38 3.79 -4.84
C LEU A 33 16.56 2.95 -3.86
N THR A 34 17.19 2.03 -3.13
CA THR A 34 16.50 1.23 -2.12
C THR A 34 15.91 2.11 -1.02
N PRO A 35 14.57 2.10 -0.80
CA PRO A 35 13.99 2.78 0.35
C PRO A 35 14.45 2.13 1.67
N PRO A 36 14.81 2.92 2.69
CA PRO A 36 15.42 2.39 3.91
C PRO A 36 14.45 1.57 4.79
N SER A 37 13.14 1.79 4.63
CA SER A 37 12.09 1.11 5.39
C SER A 37 10.73 1.23 4.69
N SER A 38 9.77 0.41 5.11
CA SER A 38 8.36 0.56 4.72
C SER A 38 7.86 1.98 5.04
N GLY A 39 7.07 2.55 4.14
CA GLY A 39 6.58 3.93 4.18
C GLY A 39 7.59 5.00 3.74
N ALA A 40 8.85 4.63 3.48
CA ALA A 40 9.85 5.58 3.02
C ALA A 40 9.83 5.74 1.50
N THR A 41 10.08 6.98 1.06
CA THR A 41 10.37 7.32 -0.33
C THR A 41 11.82 7.79 -0.44
N VAL A 42 12.50 7.32 -1.47
CA VAL A 42 13.81 7.84 -1.90
C VAL A 42 13.62 8.45 -3.29
N SER A 43 14.04 9.70 -3.42
CA SER A 43 13.91 10.46 -4.66
C SER A 43 15.29 10.77 -5.24
N ASP A 44 15.41 10.68 -6.56
CA ASP A 44 16.51 11.30 -7.31
C ASP A 44 15.93 12.35 -8.26
N PRO A 45 16.36 13.63 -8.16
CA PRO A 45 15.85 14.69 -9.04
C PRO A 45 16.45 14.69 -10.45
N CYS A 46 17.41 13.83 -10.76
CA CYS A 46 18.04 13.75 -12.08
C CYS A 46 18.50 12.32 -12.41
N VAL A 47 17.54 11.55 -12.92
CA VAL A 47 17.74 10.30 -13.68
C VAL A 47 17.58 10.62 -15.16
N PHE A 48 18.37 10.00 -16.03
CA PHE A 48 18.25 10.15 -17.49
C PHE A 48 17.59 8.92 -18.10
N GLY A 49 16.95 9.10 -19.27
CA GLY A 49 16.64 7.95 -20.13
C GLY A 49 17.94 7.20 -20.45
N GLY A 50 17.93 5.87 -20.42
CA GLY A 50 19.12 5.02 -20.56
C GLY A 50 19.82 4.68 -19.24
N ASP A 51 19.31 5.17 -18.10
CA ASP A 51 19.80 4.80 -16.78
C ASP A 51 19.17 3.50 -16.27
N LEU A 52 19.98 2.73 -15.56
CA LEU A 52 19.59 1.53 -14.83
C LEU A 52 19.67 1.80 -13.32
N ILE A 53 18.54 1.65 -12.64
CA ILE A 53 18.41 1.82 -11.19
C ILE A 53 18.24 0.46 -10.52
N THR A 54 18.97 0.22 -9.44
CA THR A 54 18.76 -0.97 -8.59
C THR A 54 17.93 -0.65 -7.36
N VAL A 55 17.10 -1.60 -6.95
CA VAL A 55 16.33 -1.50 -5.71
C VAL A 55 16.31 -2.86 -5.02
N ASN A 56 16.71 -2.92 -3.75
CA ASN A 56 16.55 -4.12 -2.94
C ASN A 56 15.10 -4.23 -2.46
N VAL A 57 14.50 -5.38 -2.71
CA VAL A 57 13.09 -5.68 -2.46
C VAL A 57 12.96 -6.88 -1.54
N THR A 58 11.89 -6.89 -0.75
CA THR A 58 11.54 -8.00 0.14
C THR A 58 10.28 -8.69 -0.37
N LEU A 59 10.27 -10.03 -0.42
CA LEU A 59 9.13 -10.84 -0.84
C LEU A 59 7.83 -10.41 -0.13
N GLY A 60 6.79 -10.13 -0.91
CA GLY A 60 5.45 -9.76 -0.43
C GLY A 60 5.23 -8.26 -0.21
N GLU A 61 6.30 -7.45 -0.24
CA GLU A 61 6.22 -6.00 -0.10
C GLU A 61 5.91 -5.31 -1.43
N THR A 62 5.17 -4.21 -1.41
CA THR A 62 4.87 -3.43 -2.62
C THR A 62 5.78 -2.21 -2.73
N TYR A 63 6.28 -1.98 -3.94
CA TYR A 63 7.12 -0.84 -4.28
C TYR A 63 6.48 -0.06 -5.43
N ASP A 64 6.42 1.26 -5.26
CA ASP A 64 6.02 2.19 -6.30
C ASP A 64 7.25 2.88 -6.88
N PHE A 65 7.30 2.97 -8.19
CA PHE A 65 8.32 3.67 -8.96
C PHE A 65 7.59 4.72 -9.81
N SER A 66 7.98 5.98 -9.74
CA SER A 66 7.21 7.06 -10.35
C SER A 66 8.10 8.15 -10.93
N THR A 67 7.85 8.52 -12.18
CA THR A 67 8.39 9.74 -12.80
C THR A 67 7.34 10.85 -12.93
N CYS A 68 6.19 10.71 -12.25
CA CYS A 68 5.02 11.58 -12.41
C CYS A 68 5.25 13.00 -11.86
N SER A 69 6.31 13.18 -11.08
CA SER A 69 6.77 14.50 -10.66
C SER A 69 7.31 15.33 -11.83
N THR A 70 7.58 14.71 -13.00
CA THR A 70 7.96 15.36 -14.26
C THR A 70 6.92 15.14 -15.35
N ASN A 71 6.28 16.22 -15.84
CA ASN A 71 5.12 16.13 -16.73
C ASN A 71 5.41 16.48 -18.21
N THR A 72 6.69 16.48 -18.61
CA THR A 72 7.10 17.07 -19.89
C THR A 72 7.79 16.10 -20.84
N LEU A 73 7.96 14.84 -20.44
CA LEU A 73 8.67 13.82 -21.21
C LEU A 73 7.80 12.58 -21.37
N ASP A 74 7.92 11.97 -22.55
CA ASP A 74 7.33 10.71 -22.94
C ASP A 74 8.30 9.60 -22.49
N LEU A 75 7.93 8.89 -21.43
CA LEU A 75 8.83 7.98 -20.72
C LEU A 75 8.27 6.57 -20.69
N THR A 76 9.17 5.61 -20.86
CA THR A 76 8.87 4.19 -20.69
C THR A 76 9.74 3.64 -19.56
N MET A 77 9.13 2.90 -18.64
CA MET A 77 9.82 2.20 -17.56
C MET A 77 9.67 0.70 -17.72
N THR A 78 10.76 -0.05 -17.59
CA THR A 78 10.73 -1.52 -17.58
C THR A 78 11.41 -2.07 -16.34
N LEU A 79 10.66 -2.80 -15.51
CA LEU A 79 11.17 -3.45 -14.30
C LEU A 79 11.58 -4.89 -14.62
N TYR A 80 12.83 -5.23 -14.36
CA TYR A 80 13.43 -6.54 -14.60
C TYR A 80 13.78 -7.27 -13.30
N ASN A 81 13.85 -8.59 -13.40
CA ASN A 81 14.45 -9.43 -12.37
C ASN A 81 15.95 -9.13 -12.17
N THR A 82 16.55 -9.70 -11.12
CA THR A 82 17.98 -9.51 -10.80
C THR A 82 18.91 -9.86 -11.97
N ALA A 83 18.53 -10.84 -12.79
CA ALA A 83 19.34 -11.33 -13.90
C ALA A 83 19.19 -10.50 -15.19
N GLY A 84 18.23 -9.57 -15.25
CA GLY A 84 17.90 -8.83 -16.48
C GLY A 84 17.24 -9.68 -17.56
N THR A 85 16.68 -10.85 -17.21
CA THR A 85 16.12 -11.81 -18.17
C THR A 85 14.60 -11.79 -18.25
N ASP A 86 13.94 -11.51 -17.13
CA ASP A 86 12.48 -11.52 -17.03
C ASP A 86 11.97 -10.13 -16.71
N ILE A 87 10.95 -9.71 -17.46
CA ILE A 87 10.21 -8.47 -17.20
C ILE A 87 9.16 -8.76 -16.12
N LEU A 88 9.18 -7.97 -15.06
CA LEU A 88 8.27 -8.04 -13.92
C LEU A 88 7.10 -7.08 -14.06
N ALA A 89 7.35 -5.90 -14.62
CA ALA A 89 6.35 -4.87 -14.91
C ALA A 89 6.89 -3.90 -15.97
N THR A 90 6.00 -3.21 -16.66
CA THR A 90 6.32 -2.13 -17.59
C THR A 90 5.21 -1.08 -17.51
N ASP A 91 5.56 0.17 -17.77
CA ASP A 91 4.59 1.25 -17.93
C ASP A 91 5.11 2.33 -18.88
N ASP A 92 4.18 2.90 -19.64
CA ASP A 92 4.36 3.92 -20.67
C ASP A 92 3.11 4.81 -20.58
N ASP A 93 3.27 6.09 -20.25
CA ASP A 93 2.18 7.07 -19.99
C ASP A 93 1.33 6.90 -18.71
N GLY A 94 1.69 6.07 -17.74
CA GLY A 94 0.79 5.70 -16.63
C GLY A 94 0.30 6.84 -15.72
N CYS A 95 0.87 8.05 -15.80
CA CYS A 95 0.41 9.21 -15.04
C CYS A 95 0.27 10.53 -15.81
N GLY A 96 0.39 10.50 -17.14
CA GLY A 96 0.21 11.67 -18.01
C GLY A 96 -0.99 11.55 -18.97
N PRO A 97 -1.37 12.63 -19.68
CA PRO A 97 -2.02 12.49 -20.97
C PRO A 97 -1.07 11.77 -21.95
N PHE A 98 -1.60 11.25 -23.06
CA PHE A 98 -0.84 10.60 -24.15
C PHE A 98 0.56 11.21 -24.37
N ALA A 99 1.62 10.38 -24.38
CA ALA A 99 3.03 10.75 -24.43
C ALA A 99 3.53 11.50 -23.17
N GLY A 100 3.52 10.81 -22.03
CA GLY A 100 3.78 11.33 -20.70
C GLY A 100 4.62 10.41 -19.82
N PRO A 101 4.76 10.77 -18.53
CA PRO A 101 5.58 10.01 -17.59
C PRO A 101 5.01 8.64 -17.24
N ALA A 102 5.89 7.74 -16.79
CA ALA A 102 5.57 6.38 -16.39
C ALA A 102 5.49 6.20 -14.87
N THR A 103 4.74 5.19 -14.46
CA THR A 103 4.63 4.75 -13.07
C THR A 103 4.40 3.24 -12.99
N ILE A 104 5.14 2.57 -12.11
CA ILE A 104 4.99 1.14 -11.84
C ILE A 104 4.64 0.96 -10.37
N SER A 105 3.61 0.16 -10.09
CA SER A 105 3.34 -0.37 -8.74
C SER A 105 3.46 -1.90 -8.80
N TRP A 106 4.39 -2.47 -8.04
CA TRP A 106 4.72 -3.89 -8.11
C TRP A 106 4.92 -4.51 -6.73
N THR A 107 4.23 -5.62 -6.46
CA THR A 107 4.44 -6.44 -5.27
C THR A 107 5.53 -7.47 -5.53
N ALA A 108 6.57 -7.45 -4.70
CA ALA A 108 7.73 -8.28 -4.87
C ALA A 108 7.43 -9.77 -4.75
N THR A 109 7.79 -10.53 -5.78
CA THR A 109 7.60 -11.99 -5.82
C THR A 109 8.81 -12.77 -5.30
N TYR A 110 9.86 -12.07 -4.87
CA TYR A 110 11.07 -12.61 -4.25
C TYR A 110 11.77 -11.54 -3.41
N THR A 111 12.66 -11.97 -2.51
CA THR A 111 13.61 -11.09 -1.82
C THR A 111 14.91 -11.05 -2.61
N GLY A 112 15.41 -9.87 -2.94
CA GLY A 112 16.60 -9.70 -3.76
C GLY A 112 16.71 -8.29 -4.33
N THR A 113 17.29 -8.14 -5.51
CA THR A 113 17.45 -6.85 -6.19
C THR A 113 16.66 -6.85 -7.49
N VAL A 114 15.84 -5.84 -7.73
CA VAL A 114 15.24 -5.58 -9.04
C VAL A 114 16.05 -4.54 -9.80
N ASN A 115 15.90 -4.56 -11.12
CA ASN A 115 16.53 -3.63 -12.03
C ASN A 115 15.45 -2.80 -12.74
N LEU A 116 15.40 -1.50 -12.50
CA LEU A 116 14.48 -0.59 -13.19
C LEU A 116 15.23 0.12 -14.31
N LEU A 117 14.75 -0.06 -15.54
CA LEU A 117 15.15 0.75 -16.68
C LEU A 117 14.23 1.97 -16.77
N VAL A 118 14.83 3.14 -16.93
CA VAL A 118 14.15 4.39 -17.26
C VAL A 118 14.62 4.80 -18.65
N ASP A 119 13.69 4.95 -19.59
CA ASP A 119 13.99 5.32 -20.96
C ASP A 119 13.06 6.43 -21.45
N GLU A 120 13.52 7.22 -22.42
CA GLU A 120 12.61 8.05 -23.21
C GLU A 120 11.96 7.16 -24.28
N PHE A 121 10.66 7.33 -24.53
CA PHE A 121 9.97 6.54 -25.53
C PHE A 121 10.64 6.68 -26.93
N PRO A 122 10.74 5.60 -27.74
CA PRO A 122 10.39 4.21 -27.46
C PRO A 122 11.61 3.34 -27.08
N CYS A 123 12.27 3.61 -25.95
CA CYS A 123 13.51 2.95 -25.48
C CYS A 123 14.81 3.62 -25.97
N ASN A 124 14.90 4.94 -25.81
CA ASN A 124 16.09 5.72 -26.09
C ASN A 124 16.72 6.27 -24.81
N SER A 125 18.03 6.47 -24.88
CA SER A 125 18.71 7.32 -23.90
C SER A 125 18.33 8.79 -24.08
N GLY A 126 18.20 9.50 -22.96
CA GLY A 126 17.83 10.91 -22.90
C GLY A 126 18.94 11.78 -22.34
N THR A 127 18.81 13.10 -22.50
CA THR A 127 19.72 14.09 -21.88
C THR A 127 19.02 14.99 -20.88
N ASN A 128 17.72 14.77 -20.64
CA ASN A 128 16.93 15.56 -19.71
C ASN A 128 16.90 14.90 -18.34
N CYS A 129 17.11 15.68 -17.28
CA CYS A 129 16.93 15.20 -15.91
C CYS A 129 15.44 14.92 -15.65
N ILE A 130 15.15 13.72 -15.17
CA ILE A 130 13.84 13.25 -14.74
C ILE A 130 13.90 13.01 -13.23
N THR A 131 12.85 13.43 -12.51
CA THR A 131 12.72 13.05 -11.09
C THR A 131 12.15 11.65 -11.02
N LEU A 132 12.87 10.74 -10.38
CA LEU A 132 12.40 9.39 -10.06
C LEU A 132 12.18 9.26 -8.56
N ASP A 133 10.95 8.90 -8.19
CA ASP A 133 10.57 8.57 -6.83
C ASP A 133 10.40 7.05 -6.70
N VAL A 134 11.09 6.45 -5.71
CA VAL A 134 10.93 5.03 -5.34
C VAL A 134 10.39 4.96 -3.92
N THR A 135 9.20 4.36 -3.75
CA THR A 135 8.51 4.25 -2.47
C THR A 135 8.33 2.79 -2.11
N TRP A 136 8.76 2.40 -0.90
CA TRP A 136 8.32 1.13 -0.31
C TRP A 136 6.98 1.41 0.36
N GLN A 137 5.89 0.93 -0.22
CA GLN A 137 4.56 1.14 0.35
C GLN A 137 4.51 0.63 1.78
N GLU A 138 3.80 1.35 2.64
CA GLU A 138 3.36 0.78 3.90
C GLU A 138 2.50 -0.43 3.56
N THR A 139 2.94 -1.62 3.99
CA THR A 139 1.99 -2.71 4.12
C THR A 139 0.89 -2.21 5.03
N LEU A 140 -0.34 -2.10 4.51
CA LEU A 140 -1.55 -1.96 5.31
C LEU A 140 -1.75 -3.26 6.10
N GLY A 141 -0.85 -3.55 7.02
CA GLY A 141 -1.05 -4.48 8.10
C GLY A 141 -2.03 -3.84 9.07
N THR A 142 -3.05 -4.59 9.50
CA THR A 142 -3.91 -4.18 10.62
C THR A 142 -3.15 -4.33 11.94
N SER A 143 -2.05 -3.60 12.12
CA SER A 143 -1.31 -3.54 13.37
C SER A 143 -0.49 -2.27 13.45
N ASP A 144 -0.83 -1.49 14.50
CA ASP A 144 0.01 -0.52 15.22
C ASP A 144 0.06 0.93 14.69
N ASP A 145 -1.07 1.63 14.84
CA ASP A 145 -1.11 3.10 14.91
C ASP A 145 -1.43 3.54 16.35
N PHE A 146 -0.44 4.13 17.01
CA PHE A 146 -0.17 4.23 18.46
C PHE A 146 -1.16 5.02 19.34
N VAL A 147 -2.39 5.26 18.91
CA VAL A 147 -3.35 6.03 19.71
C VAL A 147 -3.79 5.28 20.96
N PHE A 148 -3.88 3.94 20.90
CA PHE A 148 -4.32 3.15 22.04
C PHE A 148 -3.22 2.27 22.67
N ASP A 149 -1.97 2.27 22.18
CA ASP A 149 -0.86 1.46 22.71
C ASP A 149 -0.56 1.67 24.19
N GLN A 150 -0.96 2.81 24.75
CA GLN A 150 -0.80 3.11 26.16
C GLN A 150 -2.04 2.85 27.01
N VAL A 151 -3.10 2.27 26.42
CA VAL A 151 -4.30 1.89 27.16
C VAL A 151 -4.03 0.62 27.95
N SER A 152 -4.21 0.70 29.26
CA SER A 152 -4.10 -0.46 30.15
C SER A 152 -5.45 -0.78 30.78
N ILE A 153 -5.83 -2.06 30.74
CA ILE A 153 -7.08 -2.55 31.32
C ILE A 153 -6.77 -3.48 32.48
N TYR A 154 -7.25 -3.14 33.68
CA TYR A 154 -6.93 -3.88 34.91
C TYR A 154 -8.09 -3.89 35.92
N PRO A 155 -8.16 -4.90 36.79
CA PRO A 155 -7.42 -6.15 36.69
C PRO A 155 -7.93 -7.00 35.52
N ASN A 156 -7.04 -7.78 34.92
CA ASN A 156 -7.39 -8.80 33.92
C ASN A 156 -6.62 -10.08 34.27
N PRO A 157 -7.27 -11.15 34.77
CA PRO A 157 -8.72 -11.31 34.94
C PRO A 157 -9.37 -10.36 35.97
N THR A 158 -10.65 -10.04 35.78
CA THR A 158 -11.46 -9.23 36.71
C THR A 158 -12.50 -10.08 37.45
N SER A 159 -12.87 -9.68 38.67
CA SER A 159 -13.99 -10.24 39.43
C SER A 159 -15.27 -9.43 39.26
N GLU A 160 -15.20 -8.10 39.10
CA GLU A 160 -16.38 -7.25 39.12
C GLU A 160 -16.14 -5.88 38.48
N VAL A 161 -15.19 -5.12 39.00
CA VAL A 161 -14.87 -3.76 38.54
C VAL A 161 -13.64 -3.79 37.65
N VAL A 162 -13.70 -3.07 36.55
CA VAL A 162 -12.60 -2.92 35.58
C VAL A 162 -12.27 -1.45 35.44
N TYR A 163 -10.97 -1.17 35.42
CA TYR A 163 -10.38 0.14 35.19
C TYR A 163 -9.69 0.13 33.83
N ILE A 164 -9.92 1.18 33.06
CA ILE A 164 -9.26 1.44 31.79
C ILE A 164 -8.52 2.75 31.95
N ASN A 165 -7.19 2.70 31.96
CA ASN A 165 -6.36 3.89 31.91
C ASN A 165 -6.17 4.28 30.45
N LEU A 166 -6.66 5.47 30.11
CA LEU A 166 -6.61 6.09 28.79
C LEU A 166 -5.46 7.13 28.70
N ARG A 167 -4.75 7.38 29.81
CA ARG A 167 -3.67 8.37 29.94
C ARG A 167 -4.04 9.76 29.40
N ASP A 168 -3.61 10.08 28.18
CA ASP A 168 -3.71 11.41 27.56
C ASP A 168 -4.40 11.36 26.19
N LEU A 169 -5.37 10.47 26.00
CA LEU A 169 -6.24 10.50 24.81
C LEU A 169 -6.90 11.88 24.67
N LYS A 170 -6.59 12.58 23.57
CA LYS A 170 -7.07 13.94 23.27
C LYS A 170 -8.42 13.96 22.57
N ASP A 171 -8.76 12.87 21.89
CA ASP A 171 -9.98 12.75 21.09
C ASP A 171 -11.13 12.14 21.88
N ALA A 172 -12.35 12.43 21.42
CA ALA A 172 -13.53 11.74 21.93
C ALA A 172 -13.51 10.26 21.51
N VAL A 173 -13.67 9.36 22.47
CA VAL A 173 -13.63 7.91 22.27
C VAL A 173 -14.94 7.28 22.71
N THR A 174 -15.48 6.40 21.90
CA THR A 174 -16.59 5.50 22.25
C THR A 174 -16.02 4.18 22.72
N LEU A 175 -16.30 3.83 23.97
CA LEU A 175 -16.03 2.53 24.55
C LEU A 175 -17.24 1.63 24.36
N GLN A 176 -17.02 0.41 23.88
CA GLN A 176 -18.00 -0.66 23.83
C GLN A 176 -17.44 -1.94 24.46
N ILE A 177 -18.33 -2.72 25.08
CA ILE A 177 -17.98 -4.03 25.63
C ILE A 177 -18.93 -5.05 25.03
N PHE A 178 -18.39 -6.16 24.54
CA PHE A 178 -19.20 -7.23 23.96
C PHE A 178 -18.72 -8.62 24.42
N ASP A 179 -19.66 -9.56 24.43
CA ASP A 179 -19.37 -10.97 24.65
C ASP A 179 -18.86 -11.67 23.38
N ILE A 180 -18.51 -12.96 23.49
CA ILE A 180 -18.00 -13.76 22.36
C ILE A 180 -18.97 -13.90 21.18
N ASN A 181 -20.27 -13.64 21.39
CA ASN A 181 -21.28 -13.67 20.34
C ASN A 181 -21.48 -12.28 19.70
N GLY A 182 -20.67 -11.29 20.08
CA GLY A 182 -20.78 -9.91 19.59
C GLY A 182 -21.91 -9.11 20.23
N ARG A 183 -22.59 -9.62 21.26
CA ARG A 183 -23.66 -8.87 21.94
C ARG A 183 -23.05 -7.77 22.79
N VAL A 184 -23.46 -6.53 22.52
CA VAL A 184 -23.03 -5.34 23.26
C VAL A 184 -23.63 -5.34 24.67
N LEU A 185 -22.77 -5.30 25.69
CA LEU A 185 -23.11 -5.25 27.10
C LEU A 185 -22.99 -3.84 27.68
N HIS A 186 -22.12 -3.00 27.12
CA HIS A 186 -21.91 -1.64 27.59
C HIS A 186 -21.47 -0.74 26.45
N THR A 187 -21.92 0.53 26.47
CA THR A 187 -21.49 1.58 25.56
C THR A 187 -21.32 2.88 26.35
N LYS A 188 -20.20 3.57 26.17
CA LYS A 188 -19.92 4.86 26.83
C LYS A 188 -19.10 5.78 25.93
N ARG A 189 -19.59 7.00 25.69
CA ARG A 189 -18.80 8.05 25.05
C ARG A 189 -17.96 8.78 26.10
N ILE A 190 -16.68 8.97 25.80
CA ILE A 190 -15.67 9.58 26.66
C ILE A 190 -15.12 10.78 25.89
N LEU A 191 -15.32 11.99 26.43
CA LEU A 191 -14.84 13.21 25.77
C LEU A 191 -13.42 13.57 26.23
N GLN A 192 -13.19 13.59 27.55
CA GLN A 192 -11.89 13.80 28.16
C GLN A 192 -11.85 13.04 29.50
N SER A 193 -11.18 11.90 29.55
CA SER A 193 -10.93 11.20 30.81
C SER A 193 -9.64 10.40 30.75
N LYS A 194 -8.85 10.47 31.82
CA LYS A 194 -7.62 9.67 31.96
C LYS A 194 -7.90 8.25 32.40
N VAL A 195 -8.96 8.03 33.17
CA VAL A 195 -9.34 6.70 33.67
C VAL A 195 -10.85 6.55 33.58
N VAL A 196 -11.30 5.39 33.12
CA VAL A 196 -12.71 5.00 33.12
C VAL A 196 -12.85 3.74 33.94
N GLN A 197 -13.83 3.72 34.83
CA GLN A 197 -14.22 2.52 35.56
C GLN A 197 -15.63 2.09 35.20
N PHE A 198 -15.88 0.80 35.20
CA PHE A 198 -17.20 0.22 35.07
C PHE A 198 -17.29 -1.09 35.84
N LYS A 199 -18.52 -1.48 36.17
CA LYS A 199 -18.84 -2.76 36.78
C LYS A 199 -19.33 -3.71 35.69
N LEU A 200 -18.64 -4.82 35.47
CA LEU A 200 -19.00 -5.84 34.48
C LEU A 200 -20.02 -6.79 35.09
N ASN A 201 -21.31 -6.49 34.90
CA ASN A 201 -22.44 -7.34 35.30
C ASN A 201 -22.68 -8.44 34.26
N ALA A 202 -21.72 -9.34 34.10
CA ALA A 202 -21.81 -10.47 33.18
C ALA A 202 -21.24 -11.74 33.85
N PRO A 203 -21.65 -12.95 33.40
CA PRO A 203 -21.08 -14.21 33.87
C PRO A 203 -19.55 -14.29 33.72
N THR A 204 -18.95 -15.31 34.33
CA THR A 204 -17.56 -15.72 34.07
C THR A 204 -17.38 -16.03 32.59
N GLY A 205 -16.34 -15.49 31.96
CA GLY A 205 -16.13 -15.68 30.52
C GLY A 205 -15.14 -14.71 29.88
N LEU A 206 -15.06 -14.83 28.55
CA LEU A 206 -14.25 -13.99 27.68
C LEU A 206 -15.08 -12.83 27.14
N TYR A 207 -14.52 -11.63 27.21
CA TYR A 207 -15.12 -10.40 26.73
C TYR A 207 -14.11 -9.59 25.93
N PHE A 208 -14.63 -8.66 25.14
CA PHE A 208 -13.83 -7.73 24.38
C PHE A 208 -14.26 -6.30 24.68
N ILE A 209 -13.28 -5.42 24.80
CA ILE A 209 -13.46 -3.99 24.98
C ILE A 209 -12.99 -3.32 23.70
N GLU A 210 -13.89 -2.67 22.99
CA GLU A 210 -13.58 -1.84 21.84
C GLU A 210 -13.52 -0.37 22.26
N LEU A 211 -12.47 0.31 21.83
CA LEU A 211 -12.35 1.77 21.88
C LEU A 211 -12.36 2.28 20.44
N ARG A 212 -13.21 3.27 20.16
CA ARG A 212 -13.40 3.83 18.81
C ARG A 212 -13.39 5.35 18.83
N SER A 213 -12.52 5.99 18.04
CA SER A 213 -12.60 7.42 17.70
C SER A 213 -13.21 7.60 16.29
N GLU A 214 -13.25 8.82 15.75
CA GLU A 214 -13.82 9.09 14.41
C GLU A 214 -13.15 8.22 13.33
N ASP A 215 -11.82 8.15 13.33
CA ASP A 215 -11.07 7.43 12.28
C ASP A 215 -10.44 6.10 12.74
N ARG A 216 -10.57 5.72 14.02
CA ARG A 216 -9.77 4.62 14.60
C ARG A 216 -10.56 3.70 15.52
N LYS A 217 -10.09 2.45 15.63
CA LYS A 217 -10.65 1.42 16.50
C LYS A 217 -9.55 0.52 17.08
N SER A 218 -9.64 0.18 18.37
CA SER A 218 -8.79 -0.81 19.04
C SER A 218 -9.65 -1.78 19.85
N ILE A 219 -9.25 -3.05 19.91
CA ILE A 219 -9.97 -4.10 20.65
C ILE A 219 -9.03 -4.73 21.69
N TYR A 220 -9.49 -4.86 22.93
CA TYR A 220 -8.78 -5.46 24.04
C TYR A 220 -9.51 -6.70 24.55
N LYS A 221 -8.75 -7.72 24.94
CA LYS A 221 -9.28 -8.92 25.59
C LYS A 221 -9.47 -8.69 27.09
N LEU A 222 -10.63 -9.05 27.63
CA LEU A 222 -10.92 -9.06 29.06
C LEU A 222 -11.43 -10.43 29.50
N ILE A 223 -10.85 -10.98 30.57
CA ILE A 223 -11.26 -12.25 31.18
C ILE A 223 -11.98 -11.93 32.48
N LYS A 224 -13.17 -12.48 32.69
CA LYS A 224 -13.89 -12.41 33.96
C LYS A 224 -13.90 -13.78 34.64
N ASN A 225 -13.46 -13.82 35.90
CA ASN A 225 -13.51 -14.99 36.77
C ASN A 225 -14.83 -15.06 37.53
#